data_AF-A0A419RVP5-F1
#
_entry.id   AF-A0A419RVP5-F1
#
_cell.length_a   1.000
_cell.length_b   1.000
_cell.length_c   1.000
_cell.angle_alpha   90.00
_cell.angle_beta   90.00
_cell.angle_gamma   90.00
#
_symmetry.space_group_name_H-M   'P 1'
#
loop_
_entity.id
_entity.type
_entity.pdbx_description
1 polymer ?
#
loop_
_entity_poly.entity_id
_entity_poly.type
_entity_poly.pdbx_seq_one_letter_code
_entity_poly.pdbx_strand_id
1 'polypeptide(L)'
;MFATLVIAPLMFSQAVTAEMVEQNRETREVAYEELIAGDAEAALPVLLAELEDEPGDPAVLINLGNAYTQLGNLERAEFYYSAALDSEIEYEVELADGSWIESRDAARLALGTVQVLALASR
;
A
#
# COMPACT_ATOMS: atom_id res chain seq x y z
N MET A 1 4.33 -48.10 53.43
CA MET A 1 4.77 -46.84 52.82
C MET A 1 4.00 -46.70 51.51
N PHE A 2 3.04 -45.78 51.47
CA PHE A 2 2.14 -45.54 50.34
C PHE A 2 2.83 -44.70 49.27
N ALA A 3 2.53 -44.95 48.00
CA ALA A 3 2.22 -43.89 47.01
C ALA A 3 1.77 -44.53 45.69
N THR A 4 0.45 -44.67 45.52
CA THR A 4 -0.22 -44.78 44.23
C THR A 4 -0.02 -43.48 43.45
N LEU A 5 0.58 -43.59 42.26
CA LEU A 5 0.75 -42.49 41.32
C LEU A 5 -0.61 -42.17 40.69
N VAL A 6 -1.23 -41.06 41.10
CA VAL A 6 -2.40 -40.49 40.41
C VAL A 6 -1.87 -39.59 39.30
N ILE A 7 -2.07 -40.01 38.05
CA ILE A 7 -1.83 -39.14 36.89
C ILE A 7 -3.05 -38.20 36.79
N ALA A 8 -2.87 -36.94 37.14
CA ALA A 8 -3.87 -35.90 36.90
C ALA A 8 -3.76 -35.42 35.44
N PRO A 9 -4.83 -35.43 34.62
CA PRO A 9 -4.83 -34.72 33.36
C PRO A 9 -5.25 -33.29 33.64
N LEU A 10 -4.27 -32.40 33.80
CA LEU A 10 -4.53 -30.96 33.82
C LEU A 10 -3.90 -30.32 32.59
N MET A 11 -4.80 -29.87 31.71
CA MET A 11 -4.82 -28.58 31.03
C MET A 11 -5.20 -28.73 29.54
N PHE A 12 -6.51 -28.77 29.27
CA PHE A 12 -7.04 -28.16 28.06
C PHE A 12 -6.99 -26.64 28.26
N SER A 13 -5.95 -26.01 27.72
CA SER A 13 -6.02 -24.64 27.26
C SER A 13 -4.79 -24.40 26.38
N GLN A 14 -4.85 -24.87 25.15
CA GLN A 14 -4.20 -24.14 24.08
C GLN A 14 -5.29 -23.24 23.52
N ALA A 15 -5.47 -22.09 24.18
CA ALA A 15 -5.94 -20.92 23.48
C ALA A 15 -5.04 -20.79 22.26
N VAL A 16 -5.59 -21.08 21.08
CA VAL A 16 -5.01 -20.62 19.83
C VAL A 16 -4.99 -19.12 19.99
N THR A 17 -3.85 -18.57 20.39
CA THR A 17 -3.68 -17.13 20.46
C THR A 17 -3.96 -16.64 19.05
N ALA A 18 -4.84 -15.65 18.96
CA ALA A 18 -5.12 -14.89 17.76
C ALA A 18 -3.91 -14.02 17.37
N GLU A 19 -2.73 -14.64 17.34
CA GLU A 19 -1.49 -14.13 16.75
C GLU A 19 -1.18 -14.92 15.46
N MET A 20 -2.22 -15.45 14.80
CA MET A 20 -2.11 -15.85 13.41
C MET A 20 -2.41 -14.62 12.56
N VAL A 21 -1.39 -14.23 11.78
CA VAL A 21 -1.43 -13.26 10.67
C VAL A 21 -1.20 -11.78 11.05
N GLU A 22 -0.06 -11.50 11.70
CA GLU A 22 0.73 -10.30 11.36
C GLU A 22 1.61 -10.63 10.13
N GLN A 23 1.00 -11.14 9.06
CA GLN A 23 1.75 -11.46 7.85
C GLN A 23 1.74 -10.24 6.95
N ASN A 24 2.92 -9.62 6.83
CA ASN A 24 3.30 -8.76 5.73
C ASN A 24 2.66 -7.37 5.68
N ARG A 25 2.63 -6.66 6.81
CA ARG A 25 2.35 -5.21 6.83
C ARG A 25 3.64 -4.44 6.57
N GLU A 26 4.12 -4.46 5.33
CA GLU A 26 5.22 -3.58 4.92
C GLU A 26 4.61 -2.31 4.33
N THR A 27 4.35 -1.32 5.18
CA THR A 27 4.06 0.05 4.72
C THR A 27 5.35 0.59 4.10
N ARG A 28 5.53 0.40 2.80
CA ARG A 28 6.69 0.92 2.07
C ARG A 28 6.46 2.38 1.72
N GLU A 29 6.88 3.27 2.60
CA GLU A 29 6.82 4.72 2.41
C GLU A 29 7.97 5.22 1.52
N VAL A 30 8.05 4.74 0.27
CA VAL A 30 9.11 5.19 -0.64
C VAL A 30 8.73 6.54 -1.26
N ALA A 31 9.65 7.51 -1.12
CA ALA A 31 9.54 8.87 -1.61
C ALA A 31 8.31 9.66 -1.08
N TYR A 32 7.74 9.22 0.06
CA TYR A 32 6.53 9.80 0.63
C TYR A 32 6.75 11.24 1.13
N GLU A 33 7.89 11.49 1.75
CA GLU A 33 8.27 12.80 2.29
C GLU A 33 8.41 13.85 1.17
N GLU A 34 9.07 13.49 0.08
CA GLU A 34 9.23 14.34 -1.10
C GLU A 34 7.87 14.66 -1.74
N LEU A 35 6.99 13.66 -1.84
CA LEU A 35 5.64 13.85 -2.37
C LEU A 35 4.77 14.74 -1.49
N ILE A 36 4.84 14.63 -0.17
CA ILE A 36 4.14 15.55 0.74
C ILE A 36 4.72 16.97 0.63
N ALA A 37 6.04 17.08 0.51
CA ALA A 37 6.71 18.37 0.34
C ALA A 37 6.39 19.05 -1.00
N GLY A 38 5.75 18.33 -1.94
CA GLY A 38 5.45 18.82 -3.28
C GLY A 38 6.64 18.75 -4.24
N ASP A 39 7.71 18.06 -3.85
CA ASP A 39 8.95 17.91 -4.64
C ASP A 39 8.91 16.62 -5.47
N ALA A 40 7.94 16.56 -6.39
CA ALA A 40 7.80 15.43 -7.29
C ALA A 40 9.03 15.22 -8.20
N GLU A 41 9.80 16.27 -8.47
CA GLU A 41 11.03 16.15 -9.27
C GLU A 41 12.10 15.32 -8.52
N ALA A 42 12.24 15.52 -7.21
CA ALA A 42 13.13 14.72 -6.37
C ALA A 42 12.61 13.29 -6.15
N ALA A 43 11.29 13.09 -6.06
CA ALA A 43 10.68 11.78 -5.85
C ALA A 43 10.83 10.83 -7.05
N LEU A 44 10.71 11.36 -8.28
CA LEU A 44 10.71 10.55 -9.51
C LEU A 44 11.89 9.58 -9.68
N PRO A 45 13.17 9.98 -9.55
CA PRO A 45 14.28 9.06 -9.76
C PRO A 45 14.28 7.88 -8.78
N VAL A 46 13.84 8.11 -7.53
CA VAL A 46 13.73 7.06 -6.53
C VAL A 46 12.61 6.09 -6.92
N LEU A 47 11.42 6.62 -7.21
CA LEU A 47 10.26 5.80 -7.58
C LEU A 47 10.46 5.02 -8.87
N LEU A 48 11.19 5.56 -9.85
CA LEU A 48 11.51 4.84 -11.09
C LEU A 48 12.51 3.71 -10.85
N ALA A 49 13.46 3.87 -9.94
CA ALA A 49 14.38 2.79 -9.56
C ALA A 49 13.61 1.64 -8.86
N GLU A 50 12.72 1.96 -7.93
CA GLU A 50 11.87 0.95 -7.28
C GLU A 50 10.95 0.24 -8.27
N LEU A 51 10.44 0.96 -9.28
CA LEU A 51 9.62 0.35 -10.33
C LEU A 51 10.42 -0.69 -11.15
N GLU A 52 11.73 -0.51 -11.32
CA GLU A 52 12.57 -1.49 -12.01
C GLU A 52 12.75 -2.76 -11.16
N ASP A 53 12.84 -2.61 -9.85
CA ASP A 53 12.99 -3.73 -8.90
C ASP A 53 11.65 -4.46 -8.66
N GLU A 54 10.54 -3.71 -8.54
CA GLU A 54 9.20 -4.22 -8.23
C GLU A 54 8.13 -3.61 -9.16
N PRO A 55 8.08 -3.99 -10.45
CA PRO A 55 7.26 -3.33 -11.47
C PRO A 55 5.74 -3.44 -11.26
N GLY A 56 5.31 -4.37 -10.41
CA GLY A 56 3.90 -4.59 -10.07
C GLY A 56 3.48 -3.99 -8.74
N ASP A 57 4.38 -3.35 -7.98
CA ASP A 57 4.04 -2.84 -6.66
C ASP A 57 3.04 -1.66 -6.76
N PRO A 58 1.81 -1.81 -6.23
CA PRO A 58 0.78 -0.79 -6.38
C PRO A 58 1.11 0.49 -5.61
N ALA A 59 1.89 0.43 -4.52
CA ALA A 59 2.29 1.64 -3.78
C ALA A 59 3.28 2.48 -4.60
N VAL A 60 4.27 1.84 -5.23
CA VAL A 60 5.21 2.52 -6.15
C VAL A 60 4.45 3.16 -7.31
N LEU A 61 3.51 2.41 -7.92
CA LEU A 61 2.69 2.89 -9.03
C LEU A 61 1.78 4.06 -8.61
N ILE A 62 1.14 4.00 -7.43
CA ILE A 62 0.33 5.11 -6.89
C ILE A 62 1.20 6.34 -6.65
N ASN A 63 2.40 6.17 -6.07
CA ASN A 63 3.32 7.27 -5.81
C ASN A 63 3.86 7.91 -7.09
N LEU A 64 4.12 7.12 -8.15
CA LEU A 64 4.43 7.65 -9.48
C LEU A 64 3.25 8.45 -10.06
N GLY A 65 2.02 7.94 -9.91
CA GLY A 65 0.81 8.67 -10.29
C GLY A 65 0.70 10.02 -9.57
N ASN A 66 0.98 10.05 -8.27
CA ASN A 66 0.99 11.25 -7.45
C ASN A 66 2.06 12.25 -7.94
N ALA A 67 3.29 11.77 -8.17
CA ALA A 67 4.38 12.58 -8.69
C ALA A 67 4.02 13.24 -10.02
N TYR A 68 3.51 12.47 -10.98
CA TYR A 68 3.11 13.02 -12.29
C TYR A 68 1.90 13.94 -12.23
N THR A 69 0.99 13.72 -11.28
CA THR A 69 -0.12 14.66 -11.01
C THR A 69 0.41 16.01 -10.54
N GLN A 70 1.36 16.03 -9.59
CA GLN A 70 1.99 17.25 -9.10
C GLN A 70 2.76 17.99 -10.21
N LEU A 71 3.40 17.26 -11.12
CA LEU A 71 4.08 17.82 -12.30
C LEU A 71 3.12 18.26 -13.43
N GLY A 72 1.81 18.04 -13.28
CA GLY A 72 0.81 18.35 -14.29
C GLY A 72 0.81 17.42 -15.51
N ASN A 73 1.58 16.32 -15.47
CA ASN A 73 1.56 15.30 -16.52
C ASN A 73 0.43 14.29 -16.26
N LEU A 74 -0.79 14.72 -16.51
CA LEU A 74 -1.99 13.94 -16.20
C LEU A 74 -2.09 12.63 -17.01
N GLU A 75 -1.51 12.59 -18.21
CA GLU A 75 -1.46 11.38 -19.04
C GLU A 75 -0.60 10.28 -18.38
N ARG A 76 0.60 10.63 -17.89
CA ARG A 76 1.42 9.67 -17.13
C ARG A 76 0.78 9.33 -15.79
N ALA A 77 0.16 10.28 -15.12
CA ALA A 77 -0.54 9.99 -13.86
C ALA A 77 -1.65 8.95 -14.06
N GLU A 78 -2.49 9.12 -15.09
CA GLU A 78 -3.54 8.16 -15.46
C GLU A 78 -2.96 6.78 -15.79
N PHE A 79 -1.84 6.71 -16.52
CA PHE A 79 -1.16 5.46 -16.82
C PHE A 79 -0.76 4.70 -15.54
N TYR A 80 -0.10 5.37 -14.59
CA TYR A 80 0.39 4.70 -13.38
C TYR A 80 -0.72 4.33 -12.41
N TYR A 81 -1.76 5.14 -12.26
CA TYR A 81 -2.92 4.74 -11.45
C TYR A 81 -3.69 3.58 -12.06
N SER A 82 -3.78 3.52 -13.40
CA SER A 82 -4.39 2.36 -14.08
C SER A 82 -3.55 1.10 -13.86
N ALA A 83 -2.23 1.20 -13.96
CA ALA A 83 -1.33 0.08 -13.66
C ALA A 83 -1.46 -0.39 -12.20
N ALA A 84 -1.60 0.53 -11.24
CA ALA A 84 -1.82 0.18 -9.84
C ALA A 84 -3.16 -0.56 -9.63
N LEU A 85 -4.21 -0.16 -10.34
CA LEU A 85 -5.52 -0.80 -10.28
C LEU A 85 -5.48 -2.25 -10.82
N ASP A 86 -4.63 -2.48 -11.82
CA ASP A 86 -4.40 -3.77 -12.47
C ASP A 86 -3.34 -4.63 -11.76
N SER A 87 -2.75 -4.15 -10.66
CA SER A 87 -1.78 -4.93 -9.90
C SER A 87 -2.41 -6.21 -9.31
N GLU A 88 -1.65 -7.30 -9.34
CA GLU A 88 -1.98 -8.56 -8.67
C GLU A 88 -1.59 -8.55 -7.19
N ILE A 89 -0.87 -7.50 -6.74
CA ILE A 89 -0.45 -7.31 -5.35
C ILE A 89 -1.49 -6.40 -4.68
N GLU A 90 -1.94 -6.79 -3.49
CA GLU A 90 -2.91 -6.04 -2.70
C GLU A 90 -2.28 -5.63 -1.37
N TYR A 91 -2.34 -4.34 -1.08
CA TYR A 91 -1.93 -3.77 0.20
C TYR A 91 -3.06 -2.99 0.82
N GLU A 92 -3.06 -2.89 2.15
CA GLU A 92 -3.84 -1.89 2.85
C GLU A 92 -3.02 -0.59 2.93
N VAL A 93 -3.64 0.53 2.57
CA VAL A 93 -3.08 1.88 2.59
C VAL A 93 -3.80 2.67 3.68
N GLU A 94 -3.06 3.30 4.58
CA GLU A 94 -3.62 4.21 5.58
C GLU A 94 -3.94 5.57 4.94
N LEU A 95 -5.16 6.03 5.11
CA LEU A 95 -5.62 7.36 4.73
C LEU A 95 -5.28 8.39 5.82
N ALA A 96 -5.33 9.67 5.47
CA ALA A 96 -5.06 10.77 6.39
C ALA A 96 -5.98 10.82 7.64
N ASP A 97 -7.13 10.14 7.60
CA ASP A 97 -8.06 10.02 8.73
C ASP A 97 -7.79 8.78 9.62
N GLY A 98 -6.75 8.01 9.31
CA GLY A 98 -6.35 6.78 10.01
C GLY A 98 -7.15 5.54 9.61
N SER A 99 -8.05 5.66 8.62
CA SER A 99 -8.72 4.49 8.04
C SER A 99 -7.81 3.78 7.03
N TRP A 100 -8.04 2.49 6.83
CA TRP A 100 -7.28 1.69 5.87
C TRP A 100 -8.17 1.34 4.68
N ILE A 101 -7.62 1.47 3.48
CA ILE A 101 -8.29 1.08 2.23
C ILE A 101 -7.38 0.20 1.41
N GLU A 102 -7.95 -0.64 0.55
CA GLU A 102 -7.16 -1.43 -0.39
C GLU A 102 -6.44 -0.53 -1.40
N SER A 103 -5.22 -0.92 -1.80
CA SER A 103 -4.42 -0.23 -2.81
C SER A 103 -5.19 -0.02 -4.12
N ARG A 104 -6.03 -0.98 -4.51
CA ARG A 104 -6.92 -0.88 -5.68
C ARG A 104 -7.98 0.20 -5.52
N ASP A 105 -8.54 0.35 -4.33
CA ASP A 105 -9.52 1.38 -4.02
C ASP A 105 -8.85 2.77 -4.01
N ALA A 106 -7.64 2.87 -3.44
CA ALA A 106 -6.82 4.08 -3.51
C ALA A 106 -6.53 4.48 -4.96
N ALA A 107 -6.08 3.54 -5.79
CA ALA A 107 -5.81 3.75 -7.20
C ALA A 107 -7.06 4.18 -7.97
N ARG A 108 -8.23 3.57 -7.70
CA ARG A 108 -9.50 3.93 -8.36
C ARG A 108 -9.91 5.36 -8.04
N LEU A 109 -9.78 5.77 -6.77
CA LEU A 109 -10.08 7.13 -6.35
C LEU A 109 -9.15 8.13 -7.04
N ALA A 110 -7.84 7.87 -7.01
CA ALA A 110 -6.84 8.73 -7.62
C ALA A 110 -7.02 8.86 -9.14
N LEU A 111 -7.31 7.75 -9.83
CA LEU A 111 -7.62 7.73 -11.26
C LEU A 111 -8.83 8.61 -11.59
N GLY A 112 -9.91 8.47 -10.82
CA GLY A 112 -11.10 9.30 -10.99
C GLY A 112 -10.80 10.79 -10.80
N THR A 113 -9.98 11.14 -9.80
CA THR A 113 -9.54 12.52 -9.56
C THR A 113 -8.75 13.07 -10.75
N VAL A 114 -7.76 12.33 -11.25
CA VAL A 114 -6.95 12.79 -12.40
C VAL A 114 -7.75 12.91 -13.68
N GLN A 115 -8.69 11.99 -13.94
CA GLN A 115 -9.56 12.09 -15.11
C GLN A 115 -10.43 13.35 -15.07
N VAL A 116 -10.96 13.73 -13.91
CA VAL A 116 -11.69 14.99 -13.75
C VAL A 116 -10.78 16.20 -14.00
N LEU A 117 -9.55 16.20 -13.48
CA LEU A 117 -8.57 17.27 -13.73
C LEU A 117 -8.18 17.37 -15.22
N ALA A 118 -8.02 16.22 -15.88
CA ALA A 118 -7.70 16.14 -17.30
C ALA A 118 -8.85 16.64 -18.19
N LEU A 119 -10.10 16.45 -17.76
CA LEU A 119 -11.27 17.01 -18.44
C LEU A 119 -11.39 18.53 -18.24
N ALA A 120 -11.06 19.03 -17.05
CA ALA A 120 -11.12 20.46 -16.73
C ALA A 120 -10.03 21.30 -17.41
N SER A 121 -8.95 20.67 -17.89
CA SER A 121 -7.81 21.32 -18.55
C SER A 121 -7.88 21.33 -20.09
N ARG A 122 -8.97 20.80 -20.67
CA ARG A 122 -9.22 20.76 -22.12
C ARG A 122 -10.03 21.94 -22.63
#